data_AF-A0A1A8RB34-F1
#
_entry.id   AF-A0A1A8RB34-F1
#
_cell.length_a   1.000
_cell.length_b   1.000
_cell.length_c   1.000
_cell.angle_alpha   90.00
_cell.angle_beta   90.00
_cell.angle_gamma   90.00
#
_symmetry.space_group_name_H-M   'P 1'
#
loop_
_entity.id
_entity.type
_entity.pdbx_description
1 polymer ?
#
loop_
_entity_poly.entity_id
_entity_poly.type
_entity_poly.pdbx_seq_one_letter_code
_entity_poly.pdbx_strand_id
1 'polypeptide(L)'
;PPPWKNHFRQPSLTLAKHERSIQAVLDQLSSTYQRLFQLDSALRQMNDAFRTTPPSTATYAAPSQSSLPIPPPGFGFRVAESPQHDTFSGEPGKCRSFLLLCQLAFERSPETFINDTVKISFIVGLLRDK
;
A
#
# COMPACT_ATOMS: atom_id res chain seq x y z
N PRO A 1 31.80 -39.87 44.55
CA PRO A 1 30.49 -39.20 44.70
C PRO A 1 29.37 -40.23 44.50
N PRO A 2 28.28 -40.19 45.29
CA PRO A 2 27.33 -41.29 45.28
C PRO A 2 26.45 -41.32 44.01
N PRO A 3 26.08 -42.52 43.51
CA PRO A 3 25.52 -42.74 42.17
C PRO A 3 24.13 -42.10 41.94
N TRP A 4 23.36 -41.86 42.99
CA TRP A 4 22.03 -41.23 42.91
C TRP A 4 22.05 -39.75 42.46
N LYS A 5 23.20 -39.07 42.58
CA LYS A 5 23.35 -37.66 42.15
C LYS A 5 23.24 -37.48 40.63
N ASN A 6 23.58 -38.50 39.86
CA ASN A 6 23.50 -38.44 38.39
C ASN A 6 22.06 -38.56 37.89
N HIS A 7 21.20 -39.29 38.61
CA HIS A 7 19.81 -39.48 38.24
C HIS A 7 18.96 -38.22 38.42
N PHE A 8 19.25 -37.39 39.44
CA PHE A 8 18.59 -36.09 39.65
C PHE A 8 19.14 -34.96 38.77
N ARG A 9 20.36 -35.13 38.23
CA ARG A 9 21.00 -34.13 37.36
C ARG A 9 20.34 -34.04 35.98
N GLN A 10 19.83 -35.16 35.46
CA GLN A 10 19.22 -35.18 34.13
C GLN A 10 17.88 -34.42 34.09
N PRO A 11 16.91 -34.65 35.01
CA PRO A 11 15.65 -33.90 35.04
C PRO A 11 15.81 -32.41 35.32
N SER A 12 16.80 -32.03 36.13
CA SER A 12 17.07 -30.61 36.41
C SER A 12 17.66 -29.90 35.19
N LEU A 13 18.48 -30.58 34.38
CA LEU A 13 19.01 -30.02 33.14
C LEU A 13 17.92 -29.82 32.09
N THR A 14 17.01 -30.79 31.93
CA THR A 14 15.91 -30.69 30.96
C THR A 14 14.93 -29.58 31.34
N LEU A 15 14.61 -29.44 32.63
CA LEU A 15 13.80 -28.35 33.14
C LEU A 15 14.45 -26.99 32.89
N ALA A 16 15.74 -26.85 33.21
CA ALA A 16 16.48 -25.60 32.95
C ALA A 16 16.55 -25.25 31.46
N LYS A 17 16.63 -26.26 30.57
CA LYS A 17 16.56 -26.04 29.12
C LYS A 17 15.18 -25.52 28.70
N HIS A 18 14.11 -26.10 29.26
CA HIS A 18 12.75 -25.67 28.97
C HIS A 18 12.48 -24.26 29.46
N GLU A 19 12.90 -23.93 30.68
CA GLU A 19 12.80 -22.59 31.26
C GLU A 19 13.45 -21.53 30.35
N ARG A 20 14.68 -21.79 29.89
CA ARG A 20 15.34 -20.91 28.92
C ARG A 20 14.59 -20.81 27.60
N SER A 21 13.99 -21.90 27.13
CA SER A 21 13.21 -21.87 25.89
C SER A 21 11.95 -21.00 26.01
N ILE A 22 11.27 -21.05 27.16
CA ILE A 22 10.11 -20.21 27.43
C ILE A 22 10.52 -18.74 27.48
N GLN A 23 11.62 -18.44 28.20
CA GLN A 23 12.15 -17.07 28.27
C GLN A 23 12.48 -16.54 26.87
N ALA A 24 13.16 -17.33 26.04
CA ALA A 24 13.48 -16.93 24.66
C ALA A 24 12.22 -16.66 23.81
N VAL A 25 11.17 -17.47 23.96
CA VAL A 25 9.91 -17.26 23.24
C VAL A 25 9.18 -16.01 23.73
N LEU A 26 9.16 -15.75 25.04
CA LEU A 26 8.56 -14.54 25.60
C LEU A 26 9.29 -13.28 25.14
N ASP A 27 10.63 -13.30 25.14
CA ASP A 27 11.46 -12.23 24.58
C ASP A 27 11.14 -11.99 23.11
N GLN A 28 11.07 -13.06 22.31
CA GLN A 28 10.74 -12.96 20.88
C GLN A 28 9.35 -12.37 20.65
N LEU A 29 8.36 -12.78 21.45
CA LEU A 29 7.00 -12.28 21.38
C LEU A 29 6.96 -10.78 21.71
N SER A 30 7.65 -10.35 22.77
CA SER A 30 7.75 -8.92 23.13
C SER A 30 8.38 -8.07 22.02
N SER A 31 9.47 -8.55 21.42
CA SER A 31 10.16 -7.90 20.29
C SER A 31 9.25 -7.78 19.07
N THR A 32 8.46 -8.83 18.80
CA THR A 32 7.49 -8.84 17.70
C THR A 32 6.40 -7.80 17.92
N TYR A 33 5.82 -7.73 19.13
CA TYR A 33 4.83 -6.72 19.48
C TYR A 33 5.38 -5.29 19.36
N GLN A 34 6.60 -5.05 19.83
CA GLN A 34 7.24 -3.75 19.74
C GLN A 34 7.44 -3.31 18.27
N ARG A 35 7.81 -4.24 17.39
CA ARG A 35 7.93 -3.98 15.95
C ARG A 35 6.59 -3.66 15.31
N LEU A 36 5.53 -4.39 15.66
CA LEU A 36 4.18 -4.13 15.13
C LEU A 36 3.69 -2.73 15.52
N PHE A 37 3.89 -2.32 16.78
CA PHE A 37 3.53 -0.99 17.24
C PHE A 37 4.31 0.12 16.51
N GLN A 38 5.61 -0.12 16.25
CA GLN A 38 6.43 0.80 15.48
C GLN A 38 5.94 0.96 14.03
N LEU A 39 5.49 -0.12 13.39
CA LEU A 39 4.91 -0.05 12.06
C LEU A 39 3.55 0.67 12.05
N ASP A 40 2.69 0.42 13.03
CA ASP A 40 1.39 1.11 13.15
C ASP A 40 1.58 2.62 13.28
N SER A 41 2.48 3.04 14.18
CA SER A 41 2.79 4.47 14.37
C SER A 41 3.39 5.12 13.11
N ALA A 42 4.28 4.42 12.39
CA ALA A 42 4.83 4.91 11.13
C ALA A 42 3.76 5.06 10.03
N LEU A 43 2.84 4.10 9.91
CA LEU A 43 1.72 4.18 8.96
C LEU A 43 0.80 5.36 9.29
N ARG A 44 0.47 5.58 10.57
CA ARG A 44 -0.35 6.72 11.00
C ARG A 44 0.32 8.06 10.66
N GLN A 45 1.61 8.20 10.93
CA GLN A 45 2.37 9.41 10.57
C GLN A 45 2.35 9.69 9.07
N MET A 46 2.54 8.67 8.24
CA MET A 46 2.44 8.84 6.79
C MET A 46 1.04 9.25 6.37
N ASN A 47 0.00 8.63 6.93
CA ASN A 47 -1.39 8.99 6.63
C ASN A 47 -1.70 10.46 7.00
N ASP A 48 -1.27 10.93 8.17
CA ASP A 48 -1.47 12.33 8.58
C ASP A 48 -0.72 13.31 7.66
N ALA A 49 0.48 12.95 7.21
CA ALA A 49 1.20 13.73 6.20
C ALA A 49 0.45 13.80 4.86
N PHE A 50 -0.27 12.74 4.46
CA PHE A 50 -1.11 12.74 3.26
C PHE A 50 -2.40 13.55 3.42
N ARG A 51 -2.99 13.65 4.62
CA ARG A 51 -4.27 14.35 4.83
C ARG A 51 -4.15 15.87 5.01
N THR A 52 -2.95 16.43 5.10
CA THR A 52 -2.74 17.87 5.36
C THR A 52 -2.71 18.77 4.12
N THR A 53 -3.13 18.31 2.93
CA THR A 53 -3.37 19.22 1.80
C THR A 53 -4.69 19.98 2.00
N PRO A 54 -4.68 21.31 2.24
CA PRO A 54 -5.91 22.07 2.39
C PRO A 54 -6.70 22.11 1.06
N PRO A 55 -8.04 22.05 1.09
CA PRO A 55 -8.85 22.32 -0.08
C PRO A 55 -8.75 23.82 -0.41
N SER A 56 -8.07 24.16 -1.50
CA SER A 56 -8.19 25.48 -2.12
C SER A 56 -9.65 25.70 -2.49
N THR A 57 -10.31 26.54 -1.71
CA THR A 57 -11.65 27.06 -1.97
C THR A 57 -11.53 28.00 -3.17
N ALA A 58 -11.85 27.52 -4.37
CA ALA A 58 -12.13 28.40 -5.50
C ALA A 58 -13.62 28.79 -5.43
N THR A 59 -13.88 29.99 -4.88
CA THR A 59 -15.17 30.67 -4.96
C THR A 59 -15.13 31.70 -6.11
N TYR A 60 -16.29 31.93 -6.73
CA TYR A 60 -16.65 32.99 -7.71
C TYR A 60 -16.18 32.79 -9.16
N ALA A 61 -16.97 33.06 -10.22
CA ALA A 61 -18.30 33.67 -10.35
C ALA A 61 -18.89 33.25 -11.72
N ALA A 62 -20.22 33.15 -11.81
CA ALA A 62 -20.92 33.21 -13.08
C ALA A 62 -21.22 34.68 -13.44
N PRO A 63 -21.09 35.05 -14.73
CA PRO A 63 -22.01 36.00 -15.33
C PRO A 63 -22.68 35.42 -16.57
N SER A 64 -23.95 35.78 -16.73
CA SER A 64 -24.83 35.36 -17.80
C SER A 64 -24.65 36.20 -19.08
N GLN A 65 -24.98 35.57 -20.22
CA GLN A 65 -25.45 36.14 -21.49
C GLN A 65 -24.44 36.82 -22.44
N SER A 66 -24.26 36.25 -23.63
CA SER A 66 -24.84 36.77 -24.88
C SER A 66 -24.48 35.89 -26.09
N SER A 67 -25.43 35.78 -27.02
CA SER A 67 -25.53 34.88 -28.18
C SER A 67 -24.63 35.24 -29.36
N LEU A 68 -24.02 34.25 -30.04
CA LEU A 68 -23.76 34.14 -31.51
C LEU A 68 -22.86 32.90 -31.83
N PRO A 69 -22.72 32.46 -33.11
CA PRO A 69 -23.04 31.09 -33.54
C PRO A 69 -21.88 30.09 -33.49
N ILE A 70 -22.28 28.83 -33.37
CA ILE A 70 -21.48 27.59 -33.36
C ILE A 70 -20.52 27.50 -34.57
N PRO A 71 -19.20 27.34 -34.33
CA PRO A 71 -18.31 26.65 -35.24
C PRO A 71 -18.13 25.17 -34.81
N PRO A 72 -18.15 24.19 -35.73
CA PRO A 72 -17.87 22.78 -35.43
C PRO A 72 -16.41 22.55 -35.00
N PRO A 73 -16.13 21.43 -34.31
CA PRO A 73 -15.14 21.33 -33.25
C PRO A 73 -13.73 21.11 -33.82
N GLY A 74 -12.82 22.04 -33.48
CA GLY A 74 -11.43 22.00 -33.93
C GLY A 74 -10.43 22.28 -32.82
N PHE A 75 -10.80 22.15 -31.54
CA PHE A 75 -9.80 22.01 -30.50
C PHE A 75 -9.43 20.55 -30.44
N GLY A 76 -8.44 20.18 -31.25
CA GLY A 76 -7.65 18.99 -31.00
C GLY A 76 -6.98 19.18 -29.64
N PHE A 77 -7.72 18.88 -28.57
CA PHE A 77 -7.12 18.27 -27.39
C PHE A 77 -6.52 17.00 -27.95
N ARG A 78 -5.25 17.06 -28.36
CA ARG A 78 -4.46 15.86 -28.47
C ARG A 78 -4.46 15.34 -27.05
N VAL A 79 -5.37 14.40 -26.77
CA VAL A 79 -5.14 13.38 -25.78
C VAL A 79 -3.76 12.88 -26.18
N ALA A 80 -2.72 13.32 -25.47
CA ALA A 80 -1.39 12.78 -25.66
C ALA A 80 -1.61 11.28 -25.63
N GLU A 81 -1.32 10.62 -26.75
CA GLU A 81 -1.56 9.19 -26.94
C GLU A 81 -1.07 8.52 -25.68
N SER A 82 -2.01 7.92 -24.94
CA SER A 82 -1.77 7.49 -23.56
C SER A 82 -0.49 6.67 -23.60
N PRO A 83 0.59 7.10 -22.88
CA PRO A 83 1.83 6.35 -22.84
C PRO A 83 1.45 4.91 -22.58
N GLN A 84 1.90 4.04 -23.48
CA GLN A 84 1.56 2.62 -23.49
C GLN A 84 1.62 2.13 -22.04
N HIS A 85 0.47 1.69 -21.48
CA HIS A 85 0.34 1.47 -20.05
C HIS A 85 1.49 0.61 -19.54
N ASP A 86 2.40 1.23 -18.78
CA ASP A 86 3.65 0.61 -18.37
C ASP A 86 3.33 -0.68 -17.62
N THR A 87 3.75 -1.78 -18.21
CA THR A 87 3.48 -3.10 -17.67
C THR A 87 4.39 -3.33 -16.45
N PHE A 88 3.83 -3.84 -15.36
CA PHE A 88 4.58 -4.10 -14.13
C PHE A 88 5.23 -5.48 -14.16
N SER A 89 6.57 -5.47 -14.13
CA SER A 89 7.42 -6.67 -14.20
C SER A 89 7.60 -7.40 -12.86
N GLY A 90 6.99 -6.93 -11.77
CA GLY A 90 7.21 -7.51 -10.43
C GLY A 90 8.31 -6.86 -9.59
N GLU A 91 8.96 -5.79 -10.08
CA GLU A 91 10.05 -5.10 -9.39
C GLU A 91 9.58 -4.47 -8.06
N PRO A 92 10.09 -4.92 -6.89
CA PRO A 92 9.59 -4.48 -5.59
C PRO A 92 9.77 -2.97 -5.36
N GLY A 93 10.78 -2.36 -5.96
CA GLY A 93 11.03 -0.91 -5.89
C GLY A 93 10.03 -0.05 -6.67
N LYS A 94 9.22 -0.65 -7.56
CA LYS A 94 8.29 0.06 -8.45
C LYS A 94 6.81 -0.21 -8.13
N CYS A 95 6.51 -1.03 -7.13
CA CYS A 95 5.14 -1.35 -6.72
C CYS A 95 4.32 -0.09 -6.44
N ARG A 96 4.90 0.85 -5.67
CA ARG A 96 4.20 2.07 -5.26
C ARG A 96 3.88 2.98 -6.45
N SER A 97 4.85 3.18 -7.34
CA SER A 97 4.65 3.98 -8.56
C SER A 97 3.62 3.33 -9.49
N PHE A 98 3.63 2.00 -9.61
CA PHE A 98 2.65 1.26 -10.40
C PHE A 98 1.22 1.47 -9.87
N LEU A 99 1.00 1.26 -8.57
CA LEU A 99 -0.32 1.45 -7.96
C LEU A 99 -0.83 2.89 -8.11
N LEU A 100 0.06 3.89 -7.99
CA LEU A 100 -0.29 5.29 -8.23
C LEU A 100 -0.75 5.53 -9.68
N LEU A 101 -0.07 4.92 -10.66
CA LEU A 101 -0.47 5.02 -12.07
C LEU A 101 -1.83 4.35 -12.32
N CYS A 102 -2.10 3.20 -11.69
CA CYS A 102 -3.41 2.55 -11.77
C CYS A 102 -4.51 3.45 -11.19
N GLN A 103 -4.27 4.07 -10.03
CA GLN A 103 -5.22 5.00 -9.43
C GLN A 103 -5.49 6.21 -10.34
N LEU A 104 -4.44 6.81 -10.90
CA LEU A 104 -4.57 7.93 -11.84
C LEU A 104 -5.39 7.53 -13.08
N ALA A 105 -5.20 6.31 -13.60
CA ALA A 105 -5.99 5.79 -14.72
C ALA A 105 -7.49 5.66 -14.36
N PHE A 106 -7.81 5.23 -13.13
CA PHE A 106 -9.19 5.15 -12.65
C PHE A 106 -9.83 6.53 -12.51
N GLU A 107 -9.10 7.50 -11.95
CA GLU A 107 -9.58 8.88 -11.78
C GLU A 107 -9.80 9.60 -13.11
N ARG A 108 -9.03 9.26 -14.15
CA ARG A 108 -9.19 9.82 -15.50
C ARG A 108 -10.42 9.28 -16.23
N SER A 109 -10.95 8.12 -15.83
CA SER A 109 -12.08 7.48 -16.51
C SER A 109 -13.01 6.73 -15.52
N PRO A 110 -13.65 7.46 -14.59
CA PRO A 110 -14.48 6.85 -13.55
C PRO A 110 -15.66 6.06 -14.13
N GLU A 111 -16.22 6.52 -15.26
CA GLU A 111 -17.29 5.85 -15.99
C GLU A 111 -16.88 4.48 -16.58
N THR A 112 -15.59 4.26 -16.81
CA THR A 112 -15.07 2.96 -17.27
C THR A 112 -14.78 2.03 -16.08
N PHE A 113 -14.34 2.59 -14.96
CA PHE A 113 -13.93 1.86 -13.76
C PHE A 113 -14.98 1.91 -12.65
N ILE A 114 -16.24 1.62 -13.01
CA ILE A 114 -17.40 1.71 -12.10
C ILE A 114 -17.31 0.69 -10.96
N ASN A 115 -16.84 -0.52 -11.27
CA ASN A 115 -16.79 -1.63 -10.32
C ASN A 115 -15.36 -2.12 -10.11
N ASP A 116 -15.09 -2.66 -8.92
CA ASP A 116 -13.78 -3.17 -8.55
C ASP A 116 -13.35 -4.33 -9.44
N THR A 117 -14.29 -5.13 -9.95
CA THR A 117 -13.99 -6.18 -10.94
C THR A 117 -13.27 -5.64 -12.18
N VAL A 118 -13.65 -4.45 -12.67
CA VAL A 118 -13.03 -3.83 -13.85
C VAL A 118 -11.64 -3.29 -13.50
N LYS A 119 -11.51 -2.68 -12.32
CA LYS A 119 -10.23 -2.16 -11.80
C LYS A 119 -9.21 -3.29 -11.58
N ILE A 120 -9.65 -4.38 -10.95
CA ILE A 120 -8.81 -5.57 -10.72
C ILE A 120 -8.40 -6.18 -12.07
N SER A 121 -9.32 -6.34 -13.01
CA SER A 121 -9.01 -6.88 -14.34
C SER A 121 -7.98 -6.03 -15.08
N PHE A 122 -8.10 -4.70 -14.96
CA PHE A 122 -7.12 -3.77 -15.52
C PHE A 122 -5.74 -3.92 -14.86
N ILE A 123 -5.67 -3.93 -13.53
CA ILE A 123 -4.41 -4.11 -12.80
C ILE A 123 -3.75 -5.44 -13.19
N VAL A 124 -4.51 -6.53 -13.19
CA VAL A 124 -4.03 -7.87 -13.57
C VAL A 124 -3.53 -7.89 -15.02
N GLY A 125 -4.22 -7.22 -15.95
CA GLY A 125 -3.79 -7.11 -17.35
C GLY A 125 -2.47 -6.35 -17.54
N LEU A 126 -2.09 -5.53 -16.56
CA LEU A 126 -0.82 -4.81 -16.52
C LEU A 126 0.28 -5.56 -15.75
N LEU A 127 -0.01 -6.71 -15.13
CA LEU A 127 1.02 -7.58 -14.58
C LEU A 127 1.53 -8.47 -15.72
N ARG A 128 2.75 -8.24 -16.21
CA ARG A 128 3.42 -9.22 -17.07
C ARG A 128 4.66 -9.75 -16.40
N ASP A 129 4.79 -11.06 -16.45
CA ASP A 129 6.05 -11.78 -16.27
C ASP A 129 6.95 -11.43 -17.46
N LYS A 130 8.20 -11.05 -17.20
CA LYS A 130 9.21 -10.90 -18.26
C LYS A 130 10.24 -12.00 -18.12
#